data_AF-A0A0Q7NLR1-F1
#
_entry.id   AF-A0A0Q7NLR1-F1
#
_cell.length_a   1.000
_cell.length_b   1.000
_cell.length_c   1.000
_cell.angle_alpha   90.00
_cell.angle_beta   90.00
_cell.angle_gamma   90.00
#
_symmetry.space_group_name_H-M   'P 1'
#
loop_
_entity.id
_entity.type
_entity.pdbx_description
1 polymer ?
#
loop_
_entity_poly.entity_id
_entity_poly.type
_entity_poly.pdbx_seq_one_letter_code
_entity_poly.pdbx_strand_id
1 'polypeptide(L)'
;MNSSANRVTPDIFELNKFENPERKAEVIKAVGQYDFASDPNWSELDGLSERTEFDGLEAVPEGTFESGDGKFQVVATVYVKLNYGDGADSLSSSESFPAYVNGHFDQETVKIDSVDVDTSSFFE
;
A
#
# COMPACT_ATOMS: atom_id res chain seq x y z
N MET A 1 -27.44 31.27 27.59
CA MET A 1 -27.64 29.99 26.89
C MET A 1 -26.49 29.86 25.91
N ASN A 2 -25.37 29.27 26.33
CA ASN A 2 -24.19 29.15 25.48
C ASN A 2 -24.17 27.75 24.90
N SER A 3 -24.55 27.64 23.63
CA SER A 3 -24.33 26.42 22.85
C SER A 3 -22.85 26.29 22.55
N SER A 4 -22.19 25.36 23.25
CA SER A 4 -20.85 24.89 22.88
C SER A 4 -20.96 24.16 21.54
N ALA A 5 -20.44 24.78 20.49
CA ALA A 5 -20.20 24.13 19.22
C ALA A 5 -19.10 23.08 19.43
N ASN A 6 -19.50 21.82 19.57
CA ASN A 6 -18.62 20.67 19.58
C ASN A 6 -18.06 20.53 18.15
N ARG A 7 -16.95 21.21 17.87
CA ARG A 7 -16.18 21.01 16.64
C ARG A 7 -15.47 19.67 16.81
N VAL A 8 -16.06 18.63 16.22
CA VAL A 8 -15.32 17.40 15.90
C VAL A 8 -14.25 17.82 14.90
N THR A 9 -13.03 18.05 15.38
CA THR A 9 -11.87 18.06 14.50
C THR A 9 -11.80 16.68 13.86
N PRO A 10 -11.75 16.58 12.52
CA PRO A 10 -11.41 15.29 11.91
C PRO A 10 -10.04 14.88 12.48
N ASP A 11 -9.88 13.60 12.82
CA ASP A 11 -8.58 13.01 13.13
C ASP A 11 -7.65 13.26 11.95
N ILE A 12 -6.93 14.38 11.98
CA ILE A 12 -5.81 14.62 11.09
C ILE A 12 -4.70 13.79 11.70
N PHE A 13 -4.57 12.55 11.23
CA PHE A 13 -3.46 11.69 11.58
C PHE A 13 -2.16 12.44 11.29
N GLU A 14 -1.45 12.88 12.33
CA GLU A 14 -0.13 13.48 12.17
C GLU A 14 0.85 12.36 11.77
N LEU A 15 1.30 12.41 10.52
CA LEU A 15 2.34 11.52 10.01
C LEU A 15 3.68 11.94 10.60
N ASN A 16 4.21 11.08 11.45
CA ASN A 16 5.48 11.27 12.11
C ASN A 16 6.53 10.33 11.52
N LYS A 17 7.80 10.74 11.58
CA LYS A 17 8.88 9.81 11.29
C LYS A 17 8.95 8.77 12.40
N PHE A 18 9.21 7.52 12.04
CA PHE A 18 9.54 6.49 13.02
C PHE A 18 10.73 6.93 13.88
N GLU A 19 10.52 7.02 15.19
CA GLU A 19 11.59 7.26 16.17
C GLU A 19 12.43 5.99 16.39
N ASN A 20 11.79 4.81 16.31
CA ASN A 20 12.46 3.52 16.44
C ASN A 20 12.77 2.91 15.04
N PRO A 21 14.06 2.80 14.67
CA PRO A 21 14.46 2.25 13.36
C PRO A 21 14.17 0.75 13.22
N GLU A 22 14.12 -0.02 14.31
CA GLU A 22 13.79 -1.45 14.27
C GLU A 22 12.30 -1.64 13.94
N ARG A 23 11.41 -0.89 14.59
CA ARG A 23 9.97 -0.90 14.26
C ARG A 23 9.71 -0.49 12.82
N LYS A 24 10.45 0.51 12.32
CA LYS A 24 10.39 0.90 10.91
C LYS A 24 10.80 -0.24 9.98
N ALA A 25 11.87 -0.96 10.32
CA ALA A 25 12.35 -2.09 9.53
C ALA A 25 11.34 -3.25 9.50
N GLU A 26 10.63 -3.50 10.61
CA GLU A 26 9.56 -4.49 10.67
C GLU A 26 8.39 -4.13 9.76
N VAL A 27 7.99 -2.86 9.71
CA VAL A 27 6.94 -2.39 8.79
C VAL A 27 7.38 -2.56 7.33
N ILE A 28 8.58 -2.11 6.98
CA ILE A 28 9.14 -2.26 5.63
C ILE A 28 9.16 -3.73 5.21
N LYS A 29 9.61 -4.61 6.12
CA LYS A 29 9.64 -6.05 5.89
C LYS A 29 8.23 -6.63 5.71
N ALA A 30 7.28 -6.25 6.56
CA ALA A 30 5.91 -6.74 6.47
C ALA A 30 5.26 -6.35 5.15
N VAL A 31 5.46 -5.10 4.69
CA VAL A 31 5.02 -4.63 3.37
C VAL A 31 5.65 -5.47 2.26
N GLY A 32 6.96 -5.71 2.31
CA GLY A 32 7.67 -6.53 1.32
C GLY A 32 7.28 -8.01 1.27
N GLN A 33 6.63 -8.52 2.32
CA GLN A 33 6.17 -9.90 2.42
C GLN A 33 4.65 -10.03 2.24
N TYR A 34 3.96 -8.91 2.00
CA TYR A 34 2.52 -8.89 1.87
C TYR A 34 2.10 -9.49 0.53
N ASP A 35 1.25 -10.52 0.60
CA ASP A 35 0.66 -11.15 -0.58
C ASP A 35 -0.52 -10.33 -1.08
N PHE A 36 -0.22 -9.27 -1.83
CA PHE A 36 -1.23 -8.37 -2.35
C PHE A 36 -2.14 -9.04 -3.40
N ALA A 37 -1.68 -10.10 -4.08
CA ALA A 37 -2.51 -10.84 -5.04
C ALA A 37 -3.76 -11.50 -4.40
N SER A 38 -3.72 -11.73 -3.09
CA SER A 38 -4.84 -12.26 -2.31
C SER A 38 -5.76 -11.16 -1.73
N ASP A 39 -5.41 -9.88 -1.90
CA ASP A 39 -6.20 -8.76 -1.40
C ASP A 39 -7.38 -8.45 -2.34
N PRO A 40 -8.58 -8.11 -1.81
CA PRO A 40 -9.72 -7.75 -2.65
C PRO A 40 -9.43 -6.60 -3.64
N ASN A 41 -8.56 -5.64 -3.29
CA ASN A 41 -8.20 -4.52 -4.16
C ASN A 41 -7.31 -4.95 -5.34
N TRP A 42 -6.73 -6.15 -5.31
CA TRP A 42 -6.03 -6.73 -6.47
C TRP A 42 -6.93 -6.88 -7.68
N SER A 43 -8.23 -7.13 -7.48
CA SER A 43 -9.17 -7.35 -8.58
C SER A 43 -9.25 -6.16 -9.55
N GLU A 44 -8.94 -4.94 -9.09
CA GLU A 44 -8.90 -3.74 -9.93
C GLU A 44 -7.65 -3.72 -10.83
N LEU A 45 -6.52 -4.26 -10.36
CA LEU A 45 -5.28 -4.42 -11.13
C LEU A 45 -5.29 -5.65 -12.03
N ASP A 46 -5.95 -6.73 -11.60
CA ASP A 46 -6.16 -7.93 -12.39
C ASP A 46 -6.89 -7.60 -13.69
N GLY A 47 -7.77 -6.60 -13.67
CA GLY A 47 -8.47 -6.08 -14.85
C GLY A 47 -7.61 -5.31 -15.86
N LEU A 48 -6.34 -5.01 -15.56
CA LEU A 48 -5.45 -4.26 -16.47
C LEU A 48 -5.01 -5.07 -17.70
N SER A 49 -4.94 -6.41 -17.58
CA SER A 49 -4.60 -7.30 -18.68
C SER A 49 -5.31 -8.65 -18.53
N GLU A 50 -5.35 -9.47 -19.60
CA GLU A 50 -5.98 -10.80 -19.52
C GLU A 50 -5.29 -11.74 -18.51
N ARG A 51 -4.04 -11.42 -18.12
CA ARG A 51 -3.20 -12.18 -17.17
C ARG A 51 -2.20 -11.26 -16.46
N THR A 52 -2.68 -10.40 -15.58
CA THR A 52 -1.82 -9.59 -14.70
C THR A 52 -1.25 -10.46 -13.60
N GLU A 53 0.07 -10.50 -13.46
CA GLU A 53 0.75 -11.23 -12.38
C GLU A 53 1.35 -10.24 -11.38
N PHE A 54 1.14 -10.48 -10.09
CA PHE A 54 1.81 -9.75 -9.02
C PHE A 54 3.28 -10.18 -8.96
N ASP A 55 4.19 -9.21 -9.06
CA ASP A 55 5.64 -9.46 -8.96
C ASP A 55 6.16 -9.11 -7.56
N GLY A 56 5.67 -8.02 -6.97
CA GLY A 56 6.02 -7.65 -5.61
C GLY A 56 5.46 -6.31 -5.16
N LEU A 57 5.59 -6.06 -3.86
CA LEU A 57 5.27 -4.80 -3.21
C LEU A 57 6.50 -4.33 -2.45
N GLU A 58 6.97 -3.10 -2.70
CA GLU A 58 8.17 -2.57 -2.08
C GLU A 58 7.87 -1.27 -1.34
N ALA A 59 8.19 -1.23 -0.04
CA ALA A 59 8.07 -0.01 0.74
C ALA A 59 9.18 0.99 0.39
N VAL A 60 8.82 2.25 0.19
CA VAL A 60 9.77 3.37 0.11
C VAL A 60 10.19 3.73 1.54
N PRO A 61 11.46 3.52 1.95
CA PRO A 61 11.86 3.74 3.34
C PRO A 61 11.68 5.19 3.79
N GLU A 62 11.89 6.16 2.91
CA GLU A 62 11.68 7.58 3.22
C GLU A 62 10.20 7.98 3.29
N GLY A 63 9.33 7.17 2.67
CA GLY A 63 7.87 7.33 2.68
C GLY A 63 7.17 6.47 3.74
N THR A 64 7.89 5.98 4.74
CA THR A 64 7.35 5.16 5.84
C THR A 64 7.17 6.02 7.09
N PHE A 65 5.93 6.20 7.51
CA PHE A 65 5.52 7.10 8.59
C PHE A 65 4.73 6.35 9.66
N GLU A 66 4.92 6.72 10.92
CA GLU A 66 4.07 6.31 12.03
C GLU A 66 2.96 7.36 12.19
N SER A 67 1.75 6.89 12.42
CA SER A 67 0.62 7.70 12.83
C SER A 67 0.34 7.40 14.31
N GLY A 68 -0.28 8.35 15.02
CA GLY A 68 -0.68 8.16 16.41
C GLY A 68 -1.41 6.83 16.65
N ASP A 69 -1.39 6.36 17.89
CA ASP A 69 -2.10 5.14 18.32
C ASP A 69 -1.58 3.84 17.69
N GLY A 70 -0.29 3.77 17.37
CA GLY A 70 0.34 2.56 16.84
C GLY A 70 -0.08 2.24 15.41
N LYS A 71 -0.50 3.24 14.64
CA LYS A 71 -0.82 3.12 13.22
C LYS A 71 0.38 3.51 12.38
N PHE A 72 0.39 3.12 11.11
CA PHE A 72 1.42 3.55 10.17
C PHE A 72 0.86 3.71 8.77
N GLN A 73 1.56 4.52 7.98
CA GLN A 73 1.31 4.69 6.56
C GLN A 73 2.63 4.57 5.80
N VAL A 74 2.61 3.85 4.69
CA VAL A 74 3.78 3.59 3.86
C VAL A 74 3.47 3.96 2.42
N VAL A 75 4.31 4.80 1.82
CA VAL A 75 4.40 4.91 0.36
C VAL A 75 5.15 3.69 -0.14
N ALA A 76 4.54 2.97 -1.08
CA ALA A 76 5.08 1.76 -1.65
C ALA A 76 4.99 1.80 -3.18
N THR A 77 5.68 0.85 -3.82
CA THR A 77 5.60 0.58 -5.24
C THR A 77 5.11 -0.85 -5.42
N VAL A 78 4.01 -1.01 -6.16
CA VAL A 78 3.54 -2.31 -6.62
C VAL A 78 4.18 -2.58 -7.97
N TYR A 79 4.79 -3.75 -8.11
CA TYR A 79 5.32 -4.25 -9.38
C TYR A 79 4.38 -5.34 -9.90
N VAL A 80 3.98 -5.19 -11.16
CA VAL A 80 3.15 -6.16 -11.86
C VAL A 80 3.78 -6.54 -13.18
N LYS A 81 3.42 -7.73 -13.65
CA LYS A 81 3.72 -8.17 -15.00
C LYS A 81 2.43 -8.28 -15.78
N LEU A 82 2.32 -7.51 -16.85
CA LEU A 82 1.19 -7.55 -17.77
C LEU A 82 1.54 -8.50 -18.91
N ASN A 83 0.72 -9.53 -19.11
CA ASN A 83 0.90 -10.46 -20.21
C ASN A 83 -0.23 -10.26 -21.23
N TYR A 84 0.17 -10.00 -22.48
CA TYR A 84 -0.73 -9.77 -23.60
C TYR A 84 -0.63 -10.91 -24.63
N GLY A 85 -1.78 -11.43 -25.05
CA GLY A 85 -1.89 -12.47 -26.07
C GLY A 85 -1.81 -13.90 -25.54
N ASP A 86 -2.08 -14.86 -26.43
CA ASP A 86 -2.08 -16.30 -26.13
C ASP A 86 -1.11 -17.05 -27.05
N GLY A 87 -0.37 -18.03 -26.51
CA GLY A 87 0.54 -18.88 -27.28
C GLY A 87 1.98 -18.34 -27.44
N ALA A 88 2.65 -18.69 -28.55
CA ALA A 88 4.08 -18.47 -28.76
C ALA A 88 4.50 -16.99 -28.97
N ASP A 89 3.52 -16.10 -29.18
CA ASP A 89 3.71 -14.66 -29.39
C ASP A 89 3.28 -13.82 -28.17
N SER A 90 3.18 -14.43 -26.99
CA SER A 90 2.84 -13.70 -25.75
C SER A 90 3.87 -12.59 -25.48
N LEU A 91 3.40 -11.35 -25.34
CA LEU A 91 4.22 -10.21 -24.96
C LEU A 91 4.04 -9.93 -23.48
N SER A 92 5.13 -9.89 -22.73
CA SER A 92 5.11 -9.50 -21.31
C SER A 92 5.76 -8.14 -21.11
N SER A 93 5.09 -7.23 -20.41
CA SER A 93 5.66 -5.97 -19.92
C SER A 93 5.69 -5.96 -18.39
N SER A 94 6.75 -5.40 -17.81
CA SER A 94 6.82 -5.12 -16.38
C SER A 94 6.40 -3.67 -16.15
N GLU A 95 5.39 -3.47 -15.33
CA GLU A 95 4.89 -2.15 -14.97
C GLU A 95 4.99 -1.95 -13.45
N SER A 96 5.04 -0.69 -13.03
CA SER A 96 5.04 -0.34 -11.61
C SER A 96 4.08 0.80 -11.32
N PHE A 97 3.40 0.70 -10.17
CA PHE A 97 2.39 1.65 -9.74
C PHE A 97 2.68 2.13 -8.32
N PRO A 98 2.53 3.44 -8.04
CA PRO A 98 2.60 3.93 -6.68
C PRO A 98 1.43 3.39 -5.86
N ALA A 99 1.69 3.10 -4.59
CA ALA A 99 0.71 2.58 -3.66
C ALA A 99 0.84 3.20 -2.27
N TYR A 100 -0.26 3.23 -1.54
CA TYR A 100 -0.33 3.59 -0.13
C TYR A 100 -0.76 2.38 0.70
N VAL A 101 0.09 1.97 1.62
CA VAL A 101 -0.20 0.89 2.57
C VAL A 101 -0.51 1.50 3.92
N ASN A 102 -1.68 1.18 4.48
CA ASN A 102 -2.05 1.55 5.83
C ASN A 102 -2.07 0.30 6.71
N GLY A 103 -1.66 0.46 7.96
CA GLY A 103 -1.65 -0.63 8.92
C GLY A 103 -1.53 -0.16 10.35
N HIS A 104 -1.47 -1.13 11.26
CA HIS A 104 -1.25 -0.89 12.68
C HIS A 104 -0.37 -1.97 13.30
N PHE A 105 0.14 -1.67 14.48
CA PHE A 105 0.81 -2.63 15.35
C PHE A 105 -0.22 -3.28 16.28
N ASP A 106 -0.42 -4.58 16.12
CA ASP A 106 -1.11 -5.41 17.10
C ASP A 106 -0.06 -6.01 18.04
N GLN A 107 0.14 -5.36 19.19
CA GLN A 107 1.25 -5.62 20.11
C GLN A 107 2.61 -5.43 19.44
N GLU A 108 3.32 -6.52 19.15
CA GLU A 108 4.62 -6.54 18.45
C GLU A 108 4.48 -7.02 17.00
N THR A 109 3.26 -7.26 16.52
CA THR A 109 3.01 -7.76 15.17
C THR A 109 2.50 -6.64 14.27
N VAL A 110 3.14 -6.46 13.13
CA VAL A 110 2.66 -5.56 12.07
C VAL A 110 1.44 -6.18 11.38
N LYS A 111 0.34 -5.43 11.31
CA LYS A 111 -0.88 -5.79 10.57
C LYS A 111 -1.09 -4.77 9.46
N ILE A 112 -1.29 -5.26 8.25
CA ILE A 112 -1.66 -4.43 7.09
C ILE A 112 -3.19 -4.42 7.03
N ASP A 113 -3.77 -3.23 7.03
CA ASP A 113 -5.21 -3.01 7.02
C ASP A 113 -5.74 -2.81 5.59
N SER A 114 -4.97 -2.10 4.75
CA SER A 114 -5.35 -1.80 3.38
C SER A 114 -4.15 -1.46 2.51
N VAL A 115 -4.21 -1.82 1.23
CA VAL A 115 -3.31 -1.34 0.18
C VAL A 115 -4.16 -0.64 -0.88
N ASP A 116 -3.83 0.62 -1.15
CA ASP A 116 -4.46 1.45 -2.18
C ASP A 116 -3.44 1.67 -3.29
N VAL A 117 -3.78 1.35 -4.53
CA VAL A 117 -2.86 1.43 -5.67
C VAL A 117 -3.36 2.48 -6.65
N ASP A 118 -2.51 3.44 -6.97
CA ASP A 118 -2.83 4.49 -7.92
C ASP A 118 -2.53 4.01 -9.34
N THR A 119 -3.58 3.55 -10.02
CA THR A 119 -3.53 3.09 -11.41
C THR A 119 -3.87 4.18 -12.42
N SER A 120 -4.04 5.43 -11.99
CA SER A 120 -4.45 6.51 -12.89
C SER A 120 -3.48 6.70 -14.07
N SER A 121 -2.20 6.42 -13.83
CA SER A 121 -1.13 6.46 -14.84
C SER A 121 -1.36 5.51 -16.03
N PHE A 122 -2.22 4.49 -15.90
CA PHE A 122 -2.52 3.51 -16.95
C PHE A 122 -3.71 3.90 -17.84
N PHE A 123 -4.65 4.70 -17.34
CA PHE A 123 -5.88 5.05 -18.05
C PHE A 123 -5.80 6.40 -18.81
N GLU A 124 -4.62 7.05 -18.82
CA GLU A 124 -4.35 8.29 -19.57
C GLU A 124 -4.07 8.07 -21.06
#